data_AF-A0A4V2YR93-F1
#
_entry.id   AF-A0A4V2YR93-F1
#
_cell.length_a   1.000
_cell.length_b   1.000
_cell.length_c   1.000
_cell.angle_alpha   90.00
_cell.angle_beta   90.00
_cell.angle_gamma   90.00
#
_symmetry.space_group_name_H-M   'P 1'
#
loop_
_entity.id
_entity.type
_entity.pdbx_description
1 polymer ?
#
loop_
_entity_poly.entity_id
_entity_poly.type
_entity_poly.pdbx_seq_one_letter_code
_entity_poly.pdbx_strand_id
1 'polypeptide(L)'
;MTNPYFDELAERLRARGLPEGEVTRTVDDLAAFVAEAGTDPVQEFGTPEEFALQVAPADGPGADGKPSTVPSDSVETWTWRADAFHERDMLARYGDEGWEVDRVDRTGRFVSHRDPENSQRWQYHRETVLSADRQAIVDRLAPDGWEPCGTWFCYEYFKRPKAATLGPEAELHDVPQTPAGRTFLSRRFYVFMVAYGAFIFALVVLASVAWAGLSTENAGTVLLATIFTGLVAGALVGAGMAYARTRAHRRGKAS
;
A
#
# COMPACT_ATOMS: atom_id res chain seq x y z
N MET A 1 13.55 -28.48 -18.31
CA MET A 1 12.45 -28.53 -19.29
C MET A 1 11.68 -27.23 -19.10
N THR A 2 11.76 -26.32 -20.07
CA THR A 2 11.08 -25.03 -19.98
C THR A 2 9.58 -25.27 -20.08
N ASN A 3 8.83 -24.75 -19.11
CA ASN A 3 7.38 -24.92 -19.07
C ASN A 3 6.77 -24.02 -20.18
N PRO A 4 5.90 -24.54 -21.05
CA PRO A 4 5.31 -23.76 -22.15
C PRO A 4 4.60 -22.49 -21.68
N TYR A 5 4.11 -22.47 -20.43
CA TYR A 5 3.55 -21.28 -19.80
C TYR A 5 4.55 -20.11 -19.71
N PHE A 6 5.79 -20.41 -19.30
CA PHE A 6 6.83 -19.40 -19.09
C PHE A 6 7.44 -18.91 -20.40
N ASP A 7 7.49 -19.76 -21.42
CA ASP A 7 7.91 -19.37 -22.77
C ASP A 7 6.92 -18.38 -23.40
N GLU A 8 5.62 -18.67 -23.30
CA GLU A 8 4.58 -17.75 -23.76
C GLU A 8 4.57 -16.45 -22.95
N LEU A 9 4.72 -16.53 -21.62
CA LEU A 9 4.80 -15.35 -20.76
C LEU A 9 5.98 -14.44 -21.16
N ALA A 10 7.16 -15.02 -21.42
CA ALA A 10 8.34 -14.26 -21.84
C ALA A 10 8.08 -13.51 -23.16
N GLU A 11 7.46 -14.16 -24.15
CA GLU A 11 7.10 -13.55 -25.43
C GLU A 11 6.12 -12.38 -25.25
N ARG A 12 5.10 -12.56 -24.41
CA ARG A 12 4.09 -11.53 -24.12
C ARG A 12 4.67 -10.33 -23.36
N LEU A 13 5.63 -10.54 -22.47
CA LEU A 13 6.31 -9.45 -21.75
C LEU A 13 7.25 -8.66 -22.67
N ARG A 14 8.00 -9.34 -23.56
CA ARG A 14 8.81 -8.66 -24.60
C ARG A 14 7.94 -7.86 -25.57
N ALA A 15 6.83 -8.43 -26.02
CA ALA A 15 5.89 -7.75 -26.92
C ALA A 15 5.29 -6.48 -26.28
N ARG A 16 5.30 -6.40 -24.95
CA ARG A 16 4.86 -5.24 -24.15
C ARG A 16 5.99 -4.27 -23.78
N GLY A 17 7.21 -4.50 -24.31
CA GLY A 17 8.32 -3.57 -24.19
C GLY A 17 9.16 -3.70 -22.93
N LEU A 18 9.03 -4.79 -22.16
CA LEU A 18 9.93 -5.02 -21.02
C LEU A 18 11.36 -5.29 -21.50
N PRO A 19 12.38 -4.72 -20.83
CA PRO A 19 13.77 -5.04 -21.12
C PRO A 19 14.06 -6.54 -20.94
N GLU A 20 14.85 -7.13 -21.84
CA GLU A 20 15.12 -8.59 -21.85
C GLU A 20 15.65 -9.10 -20.49
N GLY A 21 16.50 -8.31 -19.81
CA GLY A 21 17.02 -8.66 -18.49
C GLY A 21 15.97 -8.66 -17.38
N GLU A 22 14.86 -7.92 -17.54
CA GLU A 22 13.72 -7.97 -16.62
C GLU A 22 12.75 -9.11 -16.95
N VAL A 23 12.58 -9.42 -18.24
CA VAL A 23 11.80 -10.59 -18.69
C VAL A 23 12.43 -11.88 -18.15
N THR A 24 13.73 -12.09 -18.37
CA THR A 24 14.42 -13.30 -17.92
C THR A 24 14.33 -13.48 -16.40
N ARG A 25 14.59 -12.41 -15.64
CA ARG A 25 14.53 -12.46 -14.17
C ARG A 25 13.12 -12.80 -13.67
N THR A 26 12.10 -12.15 -14.24
CA THR A 26 10.71 -12.38 -13.83
C THR A 26 10.27 -13.81 -14.11
N VAL A 27 10.66 -14.35 -15.27
CA VAL A 27 10.35 -15.73 -15.64
C VAL A 27 11.09 -16.74 -14.76
N ASP A 28 12.37 -16.50 -14.47
CA ASP A 28 13.17 -17.36 -13.61
C ASP A 28 12.63 -17.40 -12.17
N ASP A 29 12.25 -16.25 -11.61
CA ASP A 29 11.70 -16.14 -10.26
C ASP A 29 10.36 -16.90 -10.14
N LEU A 30 9.49 -16.80 -11.16
CA LEU A 30 8.19 -17.50 -11.17
C LEU A 30 8.35 -19.00 -11.41
N ALA A 31 9.31 -19.41 -12.25
CA ALA A 31 9.63 -20.81 -12.47
C ALA A 31 10.19 -21.47 -11.20
N ALA A 32 11.05 -20.75 -10.46
CA ALA A 32 11.56 -21.19 -9.18
C ALA A 32 10.43 -21.34 -8.14
N PHE A 33 9.54 -20.35 -8.05
CA PHE A 33 8.38 -20.40 -7.15
C PHE A 33 7.49 -21.63 -7.42
N VAL A 34 7.16 -21.89 -8.68
CA VAL A 34 6.32 -23.04 -9.07
C VAL A 34 7.02 -24.37 -8.78
N ALA A 35 8.34 -24.44 -9.00
CA ALA A 35 9.11 -25.63 -8.68
C ALA A 35 9.16 -25.91 -7.16
N GLU A 36 9.21 -24.87 -6.33
CA GLU A 36 9.20 -24.98 -4.87
C GLU A 36 7.80 -25.26 -4.32
N ALA A 37 6.77 -24.61 -4.85
CA ALA A 37 5.38 -24.76 -4.41
C ALA A 37 4.71 -26.04 -4.94
N GLY A 38 5.21 -26.60 -6.05
CA GLY A 38 4.63 -27.79 -6.69
C GLY A 38 3.24 -27.54 -7.30
N THR A 39 2.91 -26.28 -7.60
CA THR A 39 1.59 -25.86 -8.09
C THR A 39 1.55 -25.74 -9.62
N ASP A 40 0.36 -25.76 -10.19
CA ASP A 40 0.15 -25.49 -11.62
C ASP A 40 0.18 -23.98 -11.88
N PRO A 41 1.10 -23.45 -12.72
CA PRO A 41 1.21 -22.02 -12.97
C PRO A 41 -0.07 -21.39 -13.53
N VAL A 42 -0.89 -22.13 -14.29
CA VAL A 42 -2.16 -21.59 -14.80
C VAL A 42 -3.18 -21.40 -13.69
N GLN A 43 -3.19 -22.28 -12.69
CA GLN A 43 -4.08 -22.17 -11.53
C GLN A 43 -3.61 -21.09 -10.55
N GLU A 44 -2.30 -20.91 -10.41
CA GLU A 44 -1.71 -19.95 -9.48
C GLU A 44 -1.72 -18.52 -10.04
N PHE A 45 -1.45 -18.36 -11.34
CA PHE A 45 -1.17 -17.06 -11.96
C PHE A 45 -2.20 -16.65 -13.02
N GLY A 46 -3.14 -17.52 -13.38
CA GLY A 46 -4.04 -17.32 -14.52
C GLY A 46 -3.33 -17.60 -15.85
N THR A 47 -3.87 -17.11 -16.96
CA THR A 47 -3.25 -17.32 -18.28
C THR A 47 -2.00 -16.43 -18.49
N PRO A 48 -1.04 -16.82 -19.34
CA PRO A 48 0.13 -15.99 -19.64
C PRO A 48 -0.23 -14.58 -20.13
N GLU A 49 -1.35 -14.44 -20.86
CA GLU A 49 -1.84 -13.16 -21.36
C GLU A 49 -2.38 -12.26 -20.25
N GLU A 50 -3.21 -12.80 -19.36
CA GLU A 50 -3.73 -12.08 -18.19
C GLU A 50 -2.59 -11.67 -17.26
N PHE A 51 -1.64 -12.56 -17.01
CA PHE A 51 -0.50 -12.28 -16.16
C PHE A 51 0.41 -11.21 -16.79
N ALA A 52 0.66 -11.29 -18.11
CA ALA A 52 1.44 -10.27 -18.80
C ALA A 52 0.75 -8.90 -18.83
N LEU A 53 -0.59 -8.84 -18.90
CA LEU A 53 -1.36 -7.59 -18.73
C LEU A 53 -1.21 -7.00 -17.32
N GLN A 54 -1.10 -7.85 -16.29
CA GLN A 54 -0.91 -7.41 -14.92
C GLN A 54 0.50 -6.90 -14.63
N VAL A 55 1.51 -7.54 -15.23
CA VAL A 55 2.92 -7.18 -15.06
C VAL A 55 3.29 -5.97 -15.92
N ALA A 56 2.71 -5.88 -17.12
CA ALA A 56 2.95 -4.82 -18.08
C ALA A 56 1.61 -4.36 -18.69
N PRO A 57 0.86 -3.47 -17.99
CA PRO A 57 -0.34 -2.88 -18.55
C PRO A 57 0.00 -2.20 -19.88
N ALA A 58 -0.89 -2.28 -20.87
CA ALA A 58 -0.65 -1.76 -22.23
C ALA A 58 -0.51 -0.21 -22.30
N ASP A 59 -0.52 0.47 -21.16
CA ASP A 59 -0.39 1.92 -21.05
C ASP A 59 1.08 2.36 -21.11
N GLY A 60 1.65 2.28 -22.31
CA GLY A 60 2.43 3.42 -22.79
C GLY A 60 1.49 4.63 -22.92
N PRO A 61 1.98 5.88 -22.79
CA PRO A 61 1.12 7.04 -22.66
C PRO A 61 0.20 7.19 -23.88
N GLY A 62 -1.11 7.08 -23.64
CA GLY A 62 -2.15 7.44 -24.60
C GLY A 62 -2.81 6.26 -25.32
N ALA A 63 -3.73 5.57 -24.66
CA ALA A 63 -4.71 4.74 -25.35
C ALA A 63 -6.04 4.60 -24.61
N ASP A 64 -6.52 5.66 -23.96
CA ASP A 64 -7.94 5.75 -23.56
C ASP A 64 -8.50 7.08 -24.08
N GLY A 65 -9.37 6.98 -25.08
CA GLY A 65 -10.08 8.09 -25.71
C GLY A 65 -11.16 8.72 -24.82
N LYS A 66 -10.77 9.16 -23.62
CA LYS A 66 -11.36 10.36 -23.00
C LYS A 66 -10.50 11.53 -23.44
N PRO A 67 -11.02 12.76 -23.61
CA PRO A 67 -10.20 13.90 -23.93
C PRO A 67 -9.17 14.09 -22.80
N SER A 68 -7.98 13.52 -22.98
CA SER A 68 -6.77 13.93 -22.31
C SER A 68 -6.58 15.38 -22.74
N THR A 69 -6.97 16.30 -21.87
CA THR A 69 -6.23 17.54 -21.71
C THR A 69 -4.76 17.15 -21.78
N VAL A 70 -4.09 17.63 -22.83
CA VAL A 70 -2.63 17.62 -22.98
C VAL A 70 -2.04 17.77 -21.57
N PRO A 71 -1.08 16.92 -21.13
CA PRO A 71 -0.43 17.15 -19.85
C PRO A 71 0.15 18.56 -19.96
N SER A 72 -0.47 19.52 -19.28
CA SER A 72 0.19 20.78 -19.08
C SER A 72 1.41 20.44 -18.25
N ASP A 73 2.58 20.94 -18.65
CA ASP A 73 3.83 20.79 -17.91
C ASP A 73 3.73 21.32 -16.45
N SER A 74 2.56 21.82 -16.05
CA SER A 74 2.21 22.32 -14.72
C SER A 74 1.60 21.27 -13.76
N VAL A 75 1.09 20.11 -14.20
CA VAL A 75 0.42 19.17 -13.27
C VAL A 75 1.44 18.46 -12.38
N GLU A 76 1.41 18.76 -11.08
CA GLU A 76 2.27 18.12 -10.10
C GLU A 76 1.70 16.75 -9.71
N THR A 77 2.55 15.71 -9.68
CA THR A 77 2.17 14.37 -9.19
C THR A 77 2.98 14.01 -7.96
N TRP A 78 2.30 13.51 -6.92
CA TRP A 78 2.91 13.12 -5.66
C TRP A 78 2.32 11.81 -5.13
N THR A 79 3.21 10.86 -4.83
CA THR A 79 2.82 9.55 -4.28
C THR A 79 3.28 9.42 -2.84
N TRP A 80 2.35 9.08 -1.95
CA TRP A 80 2.59 9.03 -0.52
C TRP A 80 1.78 7.93 0.17
N ARG A 81 2.12 7.61 1.41
CA ARG A 81 1.37 6.67 2.25
C ARG A 81 1.27 7.15 3.68
N ALA A 82 0.23 6.72 4.36
CA ALA A 82 0.07 6.86 5.79
C ALA A 82 -0.34 5.52 6.40
N ASP A 83 -0.22 5.39 7.72
CA ASP A 83 -0.86 4.29 8.44
C ASP A 83 -2.36 4.51 8.60
N ALA A 84 -3.10 3.43 8.83
CA ALA A 84 -4.56 3.44 8.97
C ALA A 84 -5.10 4.37 10.07
N PHE A 85 -4.26 4.79 11.04
CA PHE A 85 -4.66 5.71 12.11
C PHE A 85 -4.46 7.19 11.73
N HIS A 86 -3.59 7.49 10.76
CA HIS A 86 -3.24 8.86 10.38
C HIS A 86 -3.68 9.23 8.97
N GLU A 87 -4.03 8.26 8.13
CA GLU A 87 -4.38 8.50 6.73
C GLU A 87 -5.55 9.47 6.55
N ARG A 88 -6.56 9.43 7.44
CA ARG A 88 -7.71 10.34 7.38
C ARG A 88 -7.30 11.80 7.60
N ASP A 89 -6.41 12.04 8.55
CA ASP A 89 -5.91 13.38 8.85
C ASP A 89 -5.01 13.91 7.73
N MET A 90 -4.19 13.03 7.14
CA MET A 90 -3.36 13.38 5.99
C MET A 90 -4.21 13.66 4.75
N LEU A 91 -5.23 12.85 4.48
CA LEU A 91 -6.18 13.08 3.38
C LEU A 91 -6.90 14.42 3.55
N ALA A 92 -7.44 14.70 4.75
CA ALA A 92 -8.09 15.98 5.03
C ALA A 92 -7.14 17.17 4.81
N ARG A 93 -5.93 17.08 5.37
CA ARG A 93 -4.92 18.14 5.23
C ARG A 93 -4.53 18.35 3.77
N TYR A 94 -4.13 17.31 3.06
CA TYR A 94 -3.63 17.47 1.69
C TYR A 94 -4.76 17.80 0.71
N GLY A 95 -5.99 17.36 0.99
CA GLY A 95 -7.17 17.83 0.28
C GLY A 95 -7.41 19.33 0.45
N ASP A 96 -7.18 19.88 1.64
CA ASP A 96 -7.23 21.33 1.87
C ASP A 96 -6.10 22.11 1.20
N GLU A 97 -4.95 21.46 0.98
CA GLU A 97 -3.81 22.01 0.23
C GLU A 97 -3.96 21.83 -1.30
N GLY A 98 -5.10 21.31 -1.75
CA GLY A 98 -5.47 21.18 -3.16
C GLY A 98 -5.06 19.87 -3.85
N TRP A 99 -4.56 18.89 -3.09
CA TRP A 99 -4.20 17.59 -3.65
C TRP A 99 -5.43 16.71 -3.87
N GLU A 100 -5.64 16.31 -5.12
CA GLU A 100 -6.62 15.31 -5.51
C GLU A 100 -5.98 13.92 -5.49
N VAL A 101 -6.65 12.92 -4.92
CA VAL A 101 -6.24 11.51 -5.03
C VAL A 101 -6.87 10.90 -6.26
N ASP A 102 -6.05 10.41 -7.18
CA ASP A 102 -6.51 9.69 -8.37
C ASP A 102 -6.84 8.23 -8.06
N ARG A 103 -5.91 7.59 -7.36
CA ARG A 103 -5.97 6.17 -7.06
C ARG A 103 -5.19 5.82 -5.82
N VAL A 104 -5.54 4.68 -5.25
CA VAL A 104 -4.72 3.97 -4.27
C VAL A 104 -4.07 2.78 -4.96
N ASP A 105 -2.73 2.70 -4.91
CA ASP A 105 -1.99 1.60 -5.51
C ASP A 105 -2.14 0.30 -4.70
N ARG A 106 -1.70 -0.82 -5.27
CA ARG A 106 -1.78 -2.14 -4.62
C ARG A 106 -1.02 -2.23 -3.29
N THR A 107 -0.02 -1.35 -3.09
CA THR A 107 0.76 -1.30 -1.86
C THR A 107 0.17 -0.36 -0.80
N GLY A 108 -0.99 0.26 -1.09
CA GLY A 108 -1.67 1.20 -0.21
C GLY A 108 -1.08 2.61 -0.25
N ARG A 109 -0.44 3.02 -1.35
CA ARG A 109 0.01 4.41 -1.54
C ARG A 109 -1.04 5.19 -2.32
N PHE A 110 -1.29 6.40 -1.86
CA PHE A 110 -2.12 7.37 -2.54
C PHE A 110 -1.30 8.01 -3.66
N VAL A 111 -1.79 7.92 -4.89
CA VAL A 111 -1.28 8.67 -6.02
C VAL A 111 -2.16 9.92 -6.14
N SER A 112 -1.55 11.06 -5.89
CA SER A 112 -2.23 12.34 -5.92
C SER A 112 -1.66 13.23 -7.01
N HIS A 113 -2.50 14.10 -7.55
CA HIS A 113 -2.09 15.17 -8.42
C HIS A 113 -2.63 16.52 -7.94
N ARG A 114 -2.06 17.59 -8.47
CA ARG A 114 -2.55 18.95 -8.27
C ARG A 114 -2.20 19.79 -9.49
N ASP A 115 -3.19 20.48 -10.01
CA ASP A 115 -2.99 21.55 -10.98
C ASP A 115 -2.74 22.87 -10.22
N PRO A 116 -1.54 23.45 -10.27
CA PRO A 116 -1.24 24.72 -9.60
C PRO A 116 -1.99 25.91 -10.22
N GLU A 117 -2.46 25.81 -11.46
CA GLU A 117 -3.20 26.89 -12.11
C GLU A 117 -4.70 26.87 -11.76
N ASN A 118 -5.26 25.68 -11.51
CA ASN A 118 -6.68 25.49 -11.15
C ASN A 118 -6.81 24.64 -9.87
N SER A 119 -6.11 25.05 -8.80
CA SER A 119 -6.14 24.32 -7.53
C SER A 119 -7.49 24.44 -6.84
N GLN A 120 -8.12 23.30 -6.57
CA GLN A 120 -9.37 23.21 -5.80
C GLN A 120 -9.18 22.37 -4.54
N ARG A 121 -9.90 22.69 -3.47
CA ARG A 121 -9.91 21.87 -2.25
C ARG A 121 -10.74 20.61 -2.42
N TRP A 122 -10.27 19.54 -1.81
CA TRP A 122 -10.90 18.23 -1.83
C TRP A 122 -11.32 17.78 -0.44
N GLN A 123 -12.45 17.07 -0.37
CA GLN A 123 -12.87 16.37 0.83
C GLN A 123 -12.81 14.88 0.59
N TYR A 124 -12.37 14.15 1.61
CA TYR A 124 -12.23 12.70 1.56
C TYR A 124 -13.09 12.02 2.62
N HIS A 125 -13.60 10.85 2.28
CA HIS A 125 -14.34 9.98 3.17
C HIS A 125 -13.83 8.55 3.02
N ARG A 126 -13.77 7.81 4.13
CA ARG A 126 -13.31 6.42 4.16
C ARG A 126 -14.41 5.57 4.75
N GLU A 127 -14.81 4.53 4.01
CA GLU A 127 -15.74 3.51 4.47
C GLU A 127 -15.04 2.16 4.58
N THR A 128 -15.45 1.37 5.57
CA THR A 128 -15.03 -0.04 5.64
C THR A 128 -16.01 -0.86 4.84
N VAL A 129 -15.52 -1.51 3.80
CA VAL A 129 -16.33 -2.29 2.86
C VAL A 129 -15.91 -3.76 2.91
N LEU A 130 -16.90 -4.64 3.06
CA LEU A 130 -16.78 -6.05 2.68
C LEU A 130 -17.26 -6.15 1.23
N SER A 131 -16.65 -7.02 0.41
CA SER A 131 -16.84 -7.02 -1.04
C SER A 131 -18.31 -7.08 -1.51
N ALA A 132 -19.21 -7.66 -0.71
CA ALA A 132 -20.64 -7.75 -1.01
C ALA A 132 -21.39 -6.40 -0.93
N ASP A 133 -20.90 -5.43 -0.15
CA ASP A 133 -21.62 -4.19 0.15
C ASP A 133 -21.09 -2.97 -0.61
N ARG A 134 -20.04 -3.15 -1.43
CA ARG A 134 -19.34 -2.04 -2.09
C ARG A 134 -20.28 -1.18 -2.94
N GLN A 135 -21.10 -1.82 -3.78
CA GLN A 135 -22.02 -1.08 -4.67
C GLN A 135 -23.07 -0.31 -3.86
N ALA A 136 -23.63 -0.92 -2.80
CA ALA A 136 -24.61 -0.25 -1.95
C ALA A 136 -24.04 1.01 -1.26
N ILE A 137 -22.75 0.99 -0.92
CA ILE A 137 -22.07 2.15 -0.32
C ILE A 137 -21.83 3.24 -1.38
N VAL A 138 -21.41 2.86 -2.59
CA VAL A 138 -21.28 3.81 -3.71
C VAL A 138 -22.62 4.47 -4.02
N ASP A 139 -23.69 3.69 -4.16
CA ASP A 139 -25.03 4.19 -4.48
C ASP A 139 -25.59 5.11 -3.37
N ARG A 140 -25.25 4.82 -2.11
CA ARG A 140 -25.63 5.66 -0.96
C ARG A 140 -24.92 7.01 -0.95
N LEU A 141 -23.67 7.07 -1.41
CA LEU A 141 -22.82 8.26 -1.34
C LEU A 141 -22.86 9.10 -2.63
N ALA A 142 -23.22 8.51 -3.76
CA ALA A 142 -23.32 9.22 -5.05
C ALA A 142 -24.25 10.45 -5.04
N PRO A 143 -25.42 10.46 -4.36
CA PRO A 143 -26.28 11.65 -4.30
C PRO A 143 -25.63 12.87 -3.64
N ASP A 144 -24.66 12.65 -2.75
CA ASP A 144 -23.91 13.70 -2.05
C ASP A 144 -22.64 14.14 -2.83
N GLY A 145 -22.49 13.67 -4.07
CA GLY A 145 -21.37 14.00 -4.96
C GLY A 145 -20.06 13.31 -4.60
N TRP A 146 -20.10 12.20 -3.86
CA TRP A 146 -18.92 11.39 -3.55
C TRP A 146 -18.60 10.43 -4.69
N GLU A 147 -17.33 10.39 -5.06
CA GLU A 147 -16.81 9.50 -6.09
C GLU A 147 -15.72 8.59 -5.51
N PRO A 148 -15.69 7.29 -5.87
CA PRO A 148 -14.65 6.39 -5.40
C PRO A 148 -13.29 6.78 -6.00
N CYS A 149 -12.24 6.83 -5.17
CA CYS A 149 -10.86 7.15 -5.56
C CYS A 149 -9.85 6.04 -5.22
N GLY A 150 -10.34 4.85 -4.89
CA GLY A 150 -9.53 3.65 -4.74
C GLY A 150 -9.93 2.81 -3.53
N THR A 151 -9.40 1.59 -3.51
CA THR A 151 -9.66 0.62 -2.45
C THR A 151 -8.33 0.08 -1.96
N TRP A 152 -8.20 -0.10 -0.64
CA TRP A 152 -7.07 -0.81 -0.07
C TRP A 152 -7.51 -1.66 1.12
N PHE A 153 -7.22 -2.96 1.04
CA PHE A 153 -7.63 -3.96 2.02
C PHE A 153 -9.16 -4.00 2.17
N CYS A 154 -9.70 -3.51 3.30
CA CYS A 154 -11.14 -3.40 3.54
C CYS A 154 -11.63 -1.94 3.52
N TYR A 155 -10.82 -1.00 3.04
CA TYR A 155 -11.17 0.42 2.99
C TYR A 155 -11.44 0.86 1.55
N GLU A 156 -12.60 1.45 1.34
CA GLU A 156 -12.91 2.21 0.13
C GLU A 156 -12.76 3.70 0.45
N TYR A 157 -12.06 4.41 -0.42
CA TYR A 157 -11.86 5.85 -0.32
C TYR A 157 -12.76 6.56 -1.32
N PHE A 158 -13.39 7.62 -0.84
CA PHE A 158 -14.23 8.50 -1.62
C PHE A 158 -13.67 9.91 -1.57
N LYS A 159 -13.81 10.64 -2.68
CA LYS A 159 -13.45 12.05 -2.80
C LYS A 159 -14.65 12.85 -3.28
N ARG A 160 -14.67 14.14 -2.96
CA ARG A 160 -15.57 15.11 -3.58
C ARG A 160 -14.90 16.49 -3.62
N PRO A 161 -15.15 17.30 -4.67
CA PRO A 161 -14.71 18.68 -4.67
C PRO A 161 -15.40 19.44 -3.54
N LYS A 162 -14.66 20.23 -2.75
CA LYS A 162 -15.29 21.11 -1.75
C LYS A 162 -16.14 22.20 -2.40
N ALA A 163 -15.94 22.47 -3.69
CA ALA A 163 -16.81 23.34 -4.48
C ALA A 163 -18.29 22.91 -4.43
N ALA A 164 -18.57 21.61 -4.31
CA ALA A 164 -19.93 21.09 -4.14
C ALA A 164 -20.60 21.56 -2.82
N THR A 165 -19.80 21.96 -1.83
CA THR A 165 -20.29 22.40 -0.50
C THR A 165 -20.04 23.88 -0.19
N LEU A 166 -18.93 24.43 -0.67
CA LEU A 166 -18.47 25.80 -0.38
C LEU A 166 -18.56 26.73 -1.60
N GLY A 167 -18.89 26.19 -2.79
CA GLY A 167 -18.91 26.96 -4.03
C GLY A 167 -17.51 27.50 -4.41
N PRO A 168 -17.40 28.74 -4.93
CA PRO A 168 -16.14 29.28 -5.45
C PRO A 168 -15.07 29.49 -4.36
N GLU A 169 -15.44 29.51 -3.07
CA GLU A 169 -14.49 29.62 -1.96
C GLU A 169 -13.59 28.37 -1.78
N ALA A 170 -13.87 27.30 -2.53
CA ALA A 170 -13.04 26.11 -2.57
C ALA A 170 -11.81 26.25 -3.48
N GLU A 171 -11.74 27.27 -4.32
CA GLU A 171 -10.56 27.56 -5.15
C GLU A 171 -9.40 28.08 -4.28
N LEU A 172 -8.22 27.56 -4.52
CA LEU A 172 -7.00 27.90 -3.80
C LEU A 172 -6.19 28.91 -4.62
N HIS A 173 -6.10 30.15 -4.13
CA HIS A 173 -5.27 31.17 -4.78
C HIS A 173 -3.80 31.12 -4.37
N ASP A 174 -3.50 30.66 -3.15
CA ASP A 174 -2.13 30.44 -2.66
C ASP A 174 -1.89 28.93 -2.51
N VAL A 175 -1.14 28.36 -3.46
CA VAL A 175 -0.86 26.92 -3.52
C VAL A 175 0.38 26.58 -2.69
N PRO A 176 0.27 25.76 -1.62
CA PRO A 176 1.42 25.34 -0.81
C PRO A 176 2.40 24.51 -1.62
N GLN A 177 3.71 24.57 -1.33
CA GLN A 177 4.71 23.76 -2.02
C GLN A 177 4.46 22.25 -1.87
N THR A 178 4.86 21.48 -2.89
CA THR A 178 4.75 20.02 -2.86
C THR A 178 5.46 19.42 -1.65
N PRO A 179 4.79 18.56 -0.86
CA PRO A 179 5.40 17.96 0.32
C PRO A 179 6.61 17.07 -0.02
N ALA A 180 7.72 17.26 0.67
CA ALA A 180 8.90 16.40 0.53
C ALA A 180 8.73 15.00 1.17
N GLY A 181 7.84 14.89 2.16
CA GLY A 181 7.56 13.62 2.84
C GLY A 181 6.73 12.69 1.94
N ARG A 182 6.97 11.38 2.00
CA ARG A 182 6.16 10.37 1.26
C ARG A 182 5.62 9.27 2.17
N THR A 183 5.89 9.34 3.46
CA THR A 183 5.52 8.30 4.44
C THR A 183 5.22 8.91 5.79
N PHE A 184 3.99 8.74 6.25
CA PHE A 184 3.47 9.31 7.48
C PHE A 184 3.02 8.20 8.43
N LEU A 185 3.92 7.79 9.31
CA LEU A 185 3.64 6.78 10.34
C LEU A 185 3.40 7.46 11.70
N SER A 186 2.28 7.14 12.31
CA SER A 186 1.79 7.61 13.59
C SER A 186 2.50 6.89 14.74
N ARG A 187 2.58 7.56 15.89
CA ARG A 187 3.06 6.92 17.12
C ARG A 187 2.20 5.72 17.51
N ARG A 188 0.88 5.79 17.25
CA ARG A 188 -0.07 4.72 17.52
C ARG A 188 0.27 3.47 16.70
N PHE A 189 0.63 3.64 15.43
CA PHE A 189 1.08 2.54 14.58
C PHE A 189 2.31 1.83 15.16
N TYR A 190 3.32 2.58 15.62
CA TYR A 190 4.50 1.96 16.25
C TYR A 190 4.16 1.21 17.54
N VAL A 191 3.29 1.77 18.39
CA VAL A 191 2.83 1.09 19.61
C VAL A 191 2.06 -0.18 19.28
N PHE A 192 1.17 -0.13 18.30
CA PHE A 192 0.44 -1.29 17.80
C PHE A 192 1.39 -2.38 17.28
N MET A 193 2.37 -2.01 16.44
CA MET A 193 3.35 -2.96 15.91
C MET A 193 4.17 -3.64 17.01
N VAL A 194 4.58 -2.90 18.05
CA VAL A 194 5.31 -3.46 19.19
C VAL A 194 4.43 -4.40 20.00
N ALA A 195 3.19 -3.99 20.31
CA ALA A 195 2.25 -4.81 21.08
C ALA A 195 1.86 -6.08 20.32
N TYR A 196 1.60 -5.96 19.02
CA TYR A 196 1.29 -7.08 18.14
C TYR A 196 2.49 -8.04 18.01
N GLY A 197 3.69 -7.50 17.82
CA GLY A 197 4.92 -8.31 17.81
C GLY A 197 5.14 -9.06 19.11
N ALA A 198 4.92 -8.40 20.26
CA ALA A 198 5.00 -9.04 21.58
C ALA A 198 3.93 -10.12 21.77
N PHE A 199 2.72 -9.90 21.25
CA PHE A 199 1.64 -10.88 21.28
C PHE A 199 1.96 -12.12 20.43
N ILE A 200 2.38 -11.95 19.19
CA ILE A 200 2.80 -13.06 18.31
C ILE A 200 3.98 -13.80 18.94
N PHE A 201 4.94 -13.07 19.51
CA PHE A 201 6.06 -13.67 20.23
C PHE A 201 5.59 -14.53 21.41
N ALA A 202 4.65 -14.05 22.22
CA ALA A 202 4.07 -14.82 23.32
C ALA A 202 3.36 -16.10 22.83
N LEU A 203 2.64 -16.03 21.71
CA LEU A 203 2.01 -17.20 21.09
C LEU A 203 3.05 -18.25 20.63
N VAL A 204 4.14 -17.81 20.00
CA VAL A 204 5.22 -18.70 19.55
C VAL A 204 5.92 -19.38 20.74
N VAL A 205 6.19 -18.63 21.81
CA VAL A 205 6.76 -19.18 23.05
C VAL A 205 5.79 -20.19 23.68
N LEU A 206 4.51 -19.86 23.77
CA LEU A 206 3.49 -20.78 24.32
C LEU A 206 3.39 -22.07 23.50
N ALA A 207 3.37 -21.97 22.17
CA ALA A 207 3.35 -23.12 21.26
C ALA A 207 4.62 -23.98 21.42
N SER A 208 5.78 -23.35 21.56
CA SER A 208 7.06 -24.04 21.76
C SER A 208 7.13 -24.76 23.11
N VAL A 209 6.64 -24.14 24.19
CA VAL A 209 6.54 -24.76 25.52
C VAL A 209 5.55 -25.92 25.52
N ALA A 210 4.40 -25.76 24.86
CA ALA A 210 3.41 -26.82 24.71
C ALA A 210 3.98 -28.02 23.94
N TRP A 211 4.66 -27.77 22.81
CA TRP A 211 5.33 -28.80 22.01
C TRP A 211 6.43 -29.54 22.80
N ALA A 212 7.21 -28.81 23.59
CA ALA A 212 8.23 -29.39 24.46
C ALA A 212 7.66 -30.21 25.62
N GLY A 213 6.54 -29.76 26.22
CA GLY A 213 5.82 -30.54 27.23
C GLY A 213 5.25 -31.86 26.70
N LEU A 214 4.97 -31.92 25.40
CA LEU A 214 4.54 -33.14 24.69
C LEU A 214 5.72 -34.03 24.25
N SER A 215 6.96 -33.50 24.21
CA SER A 215 8.16 -34.23 23.79
C SER A 215 9.17 -34.36 24.95
N THR A 216 9.07 -35.46 25.69
CA THR A 216 9.87 -35.74 26.90
C THR A 216 11.40 -35.86 26.69
N GLU A 217 11.90 -35.73 25.46
CA GLU A 217 13.30 -36.05 25.14
C GLU A 217 14.26 -34.84 25.06
N ASN A 218 13.79 -33.57 25.07
CA ASN A 218 14.65 -32.42 24.76
C ASN A 218 14.43 -31.14 25.62
N ALA A 219 14.19 -31.31 26.92
CA ALA A 219 13.89 -30.17 27.82
C ALA A 219 14.99 -29.09 27.90
N GLY A 220 16.28 -29.46 27.80
CA GLY A 220 17.40 -28.52 27.91
C GLY A 220 17.57 -27.60 26.69
N THR A 221 17.34 -28.13 25.49
CA THR A 221 17.49 -27.40 24.22
C THR A 221 16.36 -26.38 24.03
N VAL A 222 15.15 -26.73 24.48
CA VAL A 222 13.98 -25.84 24.46
C VAL A 222 14.16 -24.65 25.40
N LEU A 223 14.75 -24.87 26.59
CA LEU A 223 14.97 -23.81 27.58
C LEU A 223 15.99 -22.77 27.06
N LEU A 224 17.08 -23.21 26.45
CA LEU A 224 18.08 -22.31 25.87
C LEU A 224 17.55 -21.57 24.64
N ALA A 225 16.80 -22.25 23.76
CA ALA A 225 16.16 -21.62 22.61
C ALA A 225 15.17 -20.53 23.06
N THR A 226 14.29 -20.81 24.02
CA THR A 226 13.31 -19.82 24.53
C THR A 226 13.97 -18.60 25.19
N ILE A 227 15.07 -18.78 25.93
CA ILE A 227 15.82 -17.67 26.53
C ILE A 227 16.46 -16.79 25.44
N PHE A 228 17.14 -17.39 24.46
CA PHE A 228 17.78 -16.62 23.39
C PHE A 228 16.75 -15.90 22.52
N THR A 229 15.62 -16.54 22.19
CA THR A 229 14.57 -15.87 21.41
C THR A 229 13.91 -14.75 22.22
N GLY A 230 13.70 -14.93 23.53
CA GLY A 230 13.18 -13.89 24.44
C GLY A 230 14.09 -12.67 24.55
N LEU A 231 15.41 -12.90 24.56
CA LEU A 231 16.40 -11.83 24.65
C LEU A 231 16.48 -11.02 23.35
N VAL A 232 16.41 -11.70 22.19
CA VAL A 232 16.35 -11.04 20.88
C VAL A 232 15.05 -10.25 20.72
N ALA A 233 13.90 -10.83 21.09
CA ALA A 233 12.62 -10.14 21.03
C ALA A 233 12.60 -8.91 21.96
N GLY A 234 13.10 -9.05 23.20
CA GLY A 234 13.22 -7.95 24.15
C GLY A 234 14.13 -6.82 23.64
N ALA A 235 15.26 -7.18 23.00
CA ALA A 235 16.18 -6.21 22.41
C ALA A 235 15.56 -5.46 21.22
N LEU A 236 14.81 -6.16 20.35
CA LEU A 236 14.11 -5.54 19.22
C LEU A 236 13.00 -4.59 19.67
N VAL A 237 12.23 -4.98 20.69
CA VAL A 237 11.20 -4.12 21.30
C VAL A 237 11.83 -2.90 21.98
N GLY A 238 12.92 -3.09 22.73
CA GLY A 238 13.67 -1.99 23.36
C GLY A 238 14.25 -1.02 22.34
N ALA A 239 14.86 -1.53 21.27
CA ALA A 239 15.43 -0.74 20.18
C ALA A 239 14.34 0.04 19.42
N GLY A 240 13.19 -0.58 19.14
CA GLY A 240 12.04 0.07 18.51
C GLY A 240 11.49 1.22 19.35
N MET A 241 11.38 1.04 20.67
CA MET A 241 10.96 2.10 21.59
C MET A 241 11.98 3.24 21.70
N ALA A 242 13.28 2.92 21.73
CA ALA A 242 14.35 3.92 21.75
C ALA A 242 14.41 4.73 20.44
N TYR A 243 14.23 4.07 19.29
CA TYR A 243 14.16 4.71 17.99
C TYR A 243 12.93 5.62 17.86
N ALA A 244 11.76 5.16 18.32
CA ALA A 244 10.54 5.98 18.32
C ALA A 244 10.69 7.22 19.21
N ARG A 245 11.33 7.10 20.39
CA ARG A 245 11.61 8.24 21.28
C ARG A 245 12.59 9.24 20.68
N THR A 246 13.70 8.77 20.09
CA THR A 246 14.71 9.65 19.50
C THR A 246 14.17 10.41 18.28
N ARG A 247 13.33 9.77 17.47
CA ARG A 247 12.67 10.41 16.32
C ARG A 247 11.65 11.47 16.75
N ALA A 248 10.91 11.22 17.84
CA ALA A 248 10.00 12.21 18.42
C ALA A 248 10.78 13.44 18.94
N HIS A 249 11.94 13.23 19.56
CA HIS A 249 12.75 14.32 20.11
C HIS A 249 13.43 15.18 19.03
N ARG A 250 13.80 14.58 17.88
CA ARG A 250 14.35 15.32 16.73
C ARG A 250 13.31 16.21 16.04
N ARG A 251 12.05 15.80 16.00
CA ARG A 251 10.97 16.61 15.41
C ARG A 251 10.55 17.81 16.28
N GLY A 252 10.71 17.72 17.60
CA GLY A 252 10.45 18.84 18.52
C GLY A 252 11.51 19.94 18.53
N LYS A 253 12.66 19.74 17.86
CA LYS A 253 13.73 20.76 17.72
C LYS A 253 13.74 21.44 16.33
N ALA A 254 12.87 21.01 15.42
CA ALA A 254 12.77 21.52 14.05
C ALA A 254 11.48 22.32 13.80
N SER A 255 10.74 22.61 14.87
CA SER A 255 9.66 23.61 14.92
C SER A 255 10.14 24.79 15.74
#